data_AF-A0A562R724-F1
#
_entry.id   AF-A0A562R724-F1
#
_cell.length_a   1.000
_cell.length_b   1.000
_cell.length_c   1.000
_cell.angle_alpha   90.00
_cell.angle_beta   90.00
_cell.angle_gamma   90.00
#
_symmetry.space_group_name_H-M   'P 1'
#
loop_
_entity.id
_entity.type
_entity.pdbx_description
1 polymer ?
#
loop_
_entity_poly.entity_id
_entity_poly.type
_entity_poly.pdbx_seq_one_letter_code
_entity_poly.pdbx_strand_id
1 'polypeptide(L)' 'MASITHHHNKKTGAIYVYSVESYWDKEKKAPRNKQVCLGRLDLETGEVIPSKRRKNRIEGGETDPG' A
#
# COMPACT_ATOMS: atom_id res chain seq x y z
N MET A 1 -10.89 -3.50 -7.42
CA MET A 1 -11.11 -3.83 -6.00
C MET A 1 -9.76 -3.78 -5.30
N ALA A 2 -9.70 -3.09 -4.17
CA ALA A 2 -8.50 -3.07 -3.34
C ALA A 2 -8.46 -4.30 -2.44
N SER A 3 -7.30 -4.96 -2.36
CA SER A 3 -7.05 -6.12 -1.49
C SER A 3 -6.13 -5.71 -0.35
N ILE A 4 -6.48 -6.08 0.88
CA ILE A 4 -5.62 -5.83 2.05
C ILE A 4 -4.63 -6.98 2.20
N THR A 5 -3.33 -6.66 2.24
CA THR A 5 -2.25 -7.62 2.42
C THR A 5 -1.49 -7.33 3.71
N HIS A 6 -1.24 -8.38 4.49
CA HIS A 6 -0.47 -8.33 5.72
C HIS A 6 0.94 -8.85 5.47
N HIS A 7 1.94 -8.03 5.74
CA HIS A 7 3.34 -8.38 5.60
C HIS A 7 3.99 -8.54 6.97
N HIS A 8 4.26 -9.79 7.36
CA HIS A 8 4.86 -10.11 8.64
C HIS A 8 6.39 -10.03 8.56
N ASN A 9 6.98 -9.06 9.28
CA ASN A 9 8.41 -8.97 9.43
C ASN A 9 8.90 -9.88 10.56
N LYS A 10 9.36 -11.09 10.19
CA LYS A 10 9.85 -12.11 11.12
C LYS A 10 11.04 -11.66 11.99
N LYS A 11 11.81 -10.65 11.57
CA LYS A 11 12.97 -10.15 12.34
C LYS A 11 12.55 -9.31 13.53
N THR A 12 11.45 -8.57 13.41
CA THR A 12 10.96 -7.64 14.44
C THR A 12 9.61 -8.04 15.04
N GLY A 13 8.96 -9.08 14.52
CA GLY A 13 7.58 -9.46 14.85
C GLY A 13 6.52 -8.51 14.30
N ALA A 14 6.89 -7.30 13.88
CA ALA A 14 5.95 -6.32 13.33
C ALA A 14 5.18 -6.83 12.10
N ILE A 15 3.86 -6.66 12.10
CA ILE A 15 3.01 -6.89 10.94
C ILE A 15 2.73 -5.52 10.30
N TYR A 16 2.93 -5.42 8.99
CA TYR A 16 2.62 -4.22 8.22
C TYR A 16 1.40 -4.45 7.35
N VAL A 17 0.53 -3.46 7.26
CA VAL A 17 -0.70 -3.55 6.48
C VAL A 17 -0.60 -2.70 5.23
N TYR A 18 -0.86 -3.32 4.08
CA TYR A 18 -0.83 -2.68 2.77
C TYR A 18 -2.19 -2.82 2.07
N SER A 19 -2.65 -1.73 1.46
CA SER A 19 -3.76 -1.78 0.50
C SER A 19 -3.18 -1.92 -0.90
N VAL A 20 -3.61 -2.95 -1.63
CA VAL A 20 -3.12 -3.25 -2.97
C VAL A 20 -4.27 -3.14 -3.96
N GLU A 21 -4.15 -2.25 -4.93
CA GLU A 21 -5.11 -2.09 -6.03
C GLU A 21 -4.48 -2.50 -7.34
N SER A 22 -5.07 -3.49 -8.01
CA SER A 22 -4.72 -3.82 -9.40
C SER A 22 -5.60 -3.04 -10.35
N TYR A 23 -4.97 -2.40 -11.34
CA TYR A 23 -5.65 -1.69 -12.41
C TYR A 23 -5.02 -2.03 -13.76
N TRP A 24 -5.83 -1.97 -14.81
CA TRP A 24 -5.36 -2.12 -16.18
C TRP A 24 -4.90 -0.76 -16.70
N ASP A 25 -3.61 -0.64 -16.95
CA ASP A 25 -3.02 0.55 -17.56
C ASP A 25 -3.21 0.46 -19.08
N LYS A 26 -4.10 1.30 -19.63
CA LYS A 26 -4.47 1.29 -21.05
C LYS A 26 -3.37 1.89 -21.93
N GLU A 27 -2.60 2.83 -21.42
CA GLU A 27 -1.48 3.48 -22.11
C GLU A 27 -0.37 2.45 -22.35
N LYS A 28 0.00 1.73 -21.29
CA LYS A 28 1.07 0.72 -21.32
C LYS A 28 0.58 -0.67 -21.71
N LYS A 29 -0.73 -0.85 -21.90
CA LYS A 29 -1.41 -2.12 -22.21
C LYS A 29 -0.95 -3.27 -21.30
N ALA A 30 -0.80 -2.99 -20.01
CA ALA A 30 -0.25 -3.92 -19.04
C ALA A 30 -0.98 -3.84 -17.69
N PRO A 31 -1.06 -4.95 -16.93
CA PRO A 31 -1.58 -4.91 -15.57
C PRO A 31 -0.59 -4.20 -14.66
N ARG A 32 -1.07 -3.25 -13.85
CA ARG A 32 -0.30 -2.55 -12.83
C ARG A 32 -0.90 -2.74 -11.45
N ASN A 33 -0.02 -2.71 -10.46
CA ASN A 33 -0.39 -2.79 -9.05
C ASN A 33 0.06 -1.52 -8.33
N LYS A 34 -0.84 -0.95 -7.52
CA LYS A 34 -0.54 0.15 -6.61
C LYS A 34 -0.59 -0.40 -5.19
N GLN A 35 0.51 -0.28 -4.46
CA GLN A 35 0.57 -0.66 -3.04
C GLN A 35 0.69 0.59 -2.19
N VAL A 36 -0.18 0.72 -1.20
CA VAL A 36 -0.20 1.81 -0.24
C VAL A 36 0.01 1.23 1.15
N CYS A 37 1.06 1.69 1.84
CA CYS A 37 1.30 1.32 3.24
C CYS A 37 0.28 2.04 4.11
N LEU A 38 -0.62 1.28 4.75
CA LEU A 38 -1.61 1.82 5.68
C LEU A 38 -1.00 2.05 7.06
N GLY A 39 -0.07 1.18 7.46
CA GLY A 39 0.61 1.30 8.76
C GLY A 39 1.18 -0.01 9.26
N ARG A 40 1.49 -0.03 10.55
CA ARG A 40 1.95 -1.20 11.28
C ARG A 40 0.81 -1.70 12.16
N LEU A 41 0.46 -2.97 12.03
CA LEU A 41 -0.41 -3.65 12.98
C LEU A 41 0.36 -3.88 14.28
N ASP A 42 -0.20 -3.38 15.37
CA ASP A 42 0.27 -3.63 16.72
C ASP A 42 -0.25 -4.99 17.19
N LEU A 43 0.66 -5.84 17.63
CA LEU A 43 0.33 -7.19 18.08
C LEU A 43 -0.28 -7.20 19.48
N GLU A 44 0.01 -6.18 20.29
CA GLU A 44 -0.50 -6.09 21.66
C GLU A 44 -1.96 -5.65 21.67
N THR A 45 -2.31 -4.69 20.82
CA THR A 45 -3.67 -4.13 20.73
C THR A 45 -4.51 -4.71 19.59
N GLY A 46 -3.87 -5.33 18.57
CA GLY A 46 -4.52 -5.73 17.33
C GLY A 46 -4.91 -4.56 16.43
N GLU A 47 -4.51 -3.33 16.78
CA GLU A 47 -4.86 -2.12 16.03
C GLU A 47 -3.83 -1.79 14.96
N VAL A 48 -4.29 -1.26 13.82
CA VAL A 48 -3.38 -0.75 12.79
C VAL A 48 -2.97 0.66 13.19
N ILE A 49 -1.73 0.82 13.63
CA ILE A 49 -1.12 2.12 13.93
C ILE A 49 -0.65 2.74 12.61
N PRO A 50 -1.35 3.78 12.10
CA PRO A 50 -0.89 4.49 10.92
C PRO A 50 0.39 5.23 11.27
N SER A 51 1.48 4.88 10.59
CA SER A 51 2.73 5.63 10.69
C SER A 51 2.47 7.02 10.13
N LYS A 52 2.37 8.01 11.02
CA LYS A 52 2.06 9.43 10.72
C LYS A 52 3.19 10.15 9.94
N ARG A 53 3.99 9.44 9.13
CA ARG A 53 4.96 10.06 8.22
C ARG A 53 4.31 10.32 6.86
N ARG A 54 3.72 11.52 6.79
CA ARG A 54 3.35 12.31 5.61
C ARG A 54 2.15 11.82 4.81
N LYS A 55 1.03 12.50 5.04
CA LYS A 55 0.17 13.04 3.97
C LYS A 55 1.10 13.68 2.92
N ASN A 56 1.46 12.94 1.88
CA ASN A 56 1.79 13.42 0.52
C ASN A 56 2.28 12.22 -0.30
N ARG A 57 1.33 11.47 -0.87
CA ARG A 57 1.27 11.19 -2.31
C ARG A 57 -0.03 10.47 -2.63
N ILE A 58 -1.14 11.17 -2.37
CA ILE A 58 -2.27 11.06 -3.29
C ILE A 58 -1.98 12.12 -4.36
N GLU A 59 -0.92 11.90 -5.14
CA GLU A 59 -0.74 12.59 -6.41
C GLU A 59 -0.47 11.49 -7.40
N GLY A 60 -1.36 11.44 -8.39
CA GLY A 60 -1.48 10.38 -9.37
C GLY A 60 -0.13 10.01 -9.95
N GLY A 61 0.05 8.70 -10.16
CA GLY A 61 0.84 8.27 -11.30
C GLY A 61 0.03 8.52 -12.57
N GLU A 62 -0.21 9.80 -12.88
CA GLU A 62 -0.52 10.26 -14.22
C GLU A 62 0.81 10.82 -14.73
N THR A 63 1.57 9.95 -15.38
CA THR A 63 2.62 10.38 -16.30
C THR A 63 2.28 9.67 -17.60
N ASP A 64 1.36 10.29 -18.33
CA ASP A 64 1.31 10.22 -19.78
C ASP A 64 2.27 11.30 -20.29
N PRO A 65 3.35 10.94 -21.00
CA PRO A 65 4.03 11.87 -21.86
C PRO A 65 3.91 11.37 -23.30
N GLY A 66 2.95 11.93 -24.04
CA GLY A 66 3.10 12.33 -25.44
C GLY A 66 3.23 11.24 -26.51
#